data_AF-A0A3L7Q6Z4-F1
#
_entry.id   AF-A0A3L7Q6Z4-F1
#
_cell.length_a   1.000
_cell.length_b   1.000
_cell.length_c   1.000
_cell.angle_alpha   90.00
_cell.angle_beta   90.00
_cell.angle_gamma   90.00
#
_symmetry.space_group_name_H-M   'P 1'
#
loop_
_entity.id
_entity.type
_entity.pdbx_description
1 polymer ?
#
loop_
_entity_poly.entity_id
_entity_poly.type
_entity_poly.pdbx_seq_one_letter_code
_entity_poly.pdbx_strand_id
1 'polypeptide(L)'
;MRNSLSLIALLVAIPSTLWAAGGTDIIATKGQPAYISESWPKGTAELVNDPSRTTGWNSWFSEWPSDVHQYAMEIQSTDDLNRLIEKLSNVKSEIREIHLSPHKEPQGLGWVTQLPAGNQIPVIFSIGNQDQIDAWYKRVRKPFGMLEFTAAPVAVPPTLTIFAQNPRIELEKLVIPHAITVTSGEIPMVFHRSNTKQESQKSVKTPPTQPLLQPLSPEEQAATDRIATFLKQRAATGTPPK
;
A
#
# COMPACT_ATOMS: atom_id res chain seq x y z
N MET A 1 21.55 -49.13 49.89
CA MET A 1 20.25 -49.43 49.26
C MET A 1 19.54 -48.08 49.08
N ARG A 2 19.08 -47.61 47.90
CA ARG A 2 18.07 -48.16 46.96
C ARG A 2 16.76 -48.50 47.69
N ASN A 3 15.55 -48.00 47.38
CA ASN A 3 14.97 -47.10 46.35
C ASN A 3 13.91 -46.19 47.06
N SER A 4 13.26 -45.14 46.54
CA SER A 4 13.16 -44.39 45.26
C SER A 4 12.91 -42.89 45.62
N LEU A 5 12.93 -41.84 44.77
CA LEU A 5 12.76 -41.66 43.31
C LEU A 5 11.29 -41.63 42.79
N SER A 6 10.55 -40.54 43.07
CA SER A 6 9.27 -40.16 42.41
C SER A 6 9.12 -38.63 42.28
N LEU A 7 9.76 -38.04 41.26
CA LEU A 7 9.50 -36.66 40.83
C LEU A 7 8.88 -36.69 39.43
N ILE A 8 7.55 -36.81 39.35
CA ILE A 8 6.83 -36.71 38.07
C ILE A 8 6.45 -35.25 37.88
N ALA A 9 7.20 -34.53 37.05
CA ALA A 9 6.87 -33.18 36.64
C ALA A 9 5.57 -33.20 35.82
N LEU A 10 4.56 -32.45 36.26
CA LEU A 10 3.31 -32.31 35.52
C LEU A 10 3.55 -31.40 34.31
N LEU A 11 4.00 -32.00 33.19
CA LEU A 11 4.11 -31.31 31.92
C LEU A 11 2.71 -30.94 31.42
N VAL A 12 2.26 -29.74 31.74
CA VAL A 12 1.01 -29.19 31.20
C VAL A 12 1.23 -28.91 29.72
N ALA A 13 0.88 -29.89 28.88
CA ALA A 13 0.84 -29.74 27.43
C ALA A 13 -0.32 -28.82 27.04
N ILE A 14 -0.14 -27.51 27.24
CA ILE A 14 -1.05 -26.49 26.71
C ILE A 14 -1.02 -26.62 25.18
N PRO A 15 -2.13 -26.96 24.50
CA PRO A 15 -2.16 -26.91 23.05
C PRO A 15 -1.99 -25.46 22.63
N SER A 16 -0.84 -25.15 22.02
CA SER A 16 -0.51 -23.81 21.56
C SER A 16 -1.42 -23.41 20.40
N THR A 17 -2.60 -22.88 20.73
CA THR A 17 -3.47 -22.20 19.79
C THR A 17 -2.70 -20.97 19.28
N LEU A 18 -2.23 -21.05 18.03
CA LEU A 18 -1.68 -19.91 17.32
C LEU A 18 -2.86 -19.02 16.91
N TRP A 19 -3.22 -18.09 17.79
CA TRP A 19 -4.22 -17.08 17.50
C TRP A 19 -3.68 -16.17 16.41
N ALA A 20 -4.36 -16.15 15.27
CA ALA A 20 -4.08 -15.16 14.25
C ALA A 20 -4.48 -13.78 14.79
N ALA A 21 -3.58 -12.81 14.65
CA ALA A 21 -3.74 -11.46 15.18
C ALA A 21 -3.41 -10.43 14.09
N GLY A 22 -4.04 -9.27 14.14
CA GLY A 22 -3.75 -8.18 13.20
C GLY A 22 -3.93 -6.82 13.88
N GLY A 23 -3.28 -5.81 13.32
CA GLY A 23 -3.27 -4.47 13.89
C GLY A 23 -2.73 -3.42 12.94
N THR A 24 -2.39 -2.26 13.50
CA THR A 24 -1.81 -1.14 12.77
C THR A 24 -0.93 -0.35 13.72
N ASP A 25 0.38 -0.34 13.45
CA ASP A 25 1.34 0.36 14.28
C ASP A 25 1.62 1.74 13.70
N ILE A 26 1.67 2.77 14.56
CA ILE A 26 2.06 4.13 14.15
C ILE A 26 3.59 4.23 14.13
N ILE A 27 4.15 4.31 12.92
CA ILE A 27 5.60 4.32 12.66
C ILE A 27 6.18 5.73 12.53
N ALA A 28 5.34 6.77 12.37
CA ALA A 28 5.78 8.16 12.28
C ALA A 28 4.69 9.17 12.67
N THR A 29 5.05 10.26 13.34
CA THR A 29 4.15 11.35 13.77
C THR A 29 4.57 12.70 13.19
N LYS A 30 3.68 13.71 13.17
CA LYS A 30 3.95 15.02 12.54
C LYS A 30 5.15 15.69 13.21
N GLY A 31 6.10 16.19 12.39
CA GLY A 31 7.30 16.89 12.87
C GLY A 31 8.44 16.01 13.42
N GLN A 32 8.25 14.69 13.57
CA GLN A 32 9.34 13.75 13.89
C GLN A 32 9.94 13.15 12.60
N PRO A 33 11.23 12.78 12.57
CA PRO A 33 11.78 12.01 11.45
C PRO A 33 11.16 10.61 11.40
N ALA A 34 10.73 10.18 10.21
CA ALA A 34 10.32 8.80 9.96
C ALA A 34 11.56 7.90 9.82
N TYR A 35 11.46 6.66 10.30
CA TYR A 35 12.48 5.64 10.03
C TYR A 35 12.59 5.37 8.52
N ILE A 36 13.83 5.23 8.04
CA ILE A 36 14.17 4.90 6.64
C ILE A 36 14.80 3.52 6.63
N SER A 37 14.20 2.57 5.89
CA SER A 37 14.84 1.27 5.68
C SER A 37 15.98 1.40 4.66
N GLU A 38 17.11 0.73 4.92
CA GLU A 38 18.27 0.71 4.01
C GLU A 38 17.95 0.03 2.66
N SER A 39 16.93 -0.85 2.64
CA SER A 39 16.41 -1.52 1.45
C SER A 39 15.56 -0.62 0.55
N TRP A 40 15.15 0.58 1.00
CA TRP A 40 14.30 1.47 0.22
C TRP A 40 15.06 2.21 -0.89
N PRO A 41 14.44 2.41 -2.06
CA PRO A 41 14.97 3.25 -3.13
C PRO A 41 15.46 4.63 -2.64
N LYS A 42 16.66 5.02 -3.07
CA LYS A 42 17.26 6.32 -2.74
C LYS A 42 16.33 7.47 -3.16
N GLY A 43 16.18 8.48 -2.30
CA GLY A 43 15.23 9.59 -2.45
C GLY A 43 13.93 9.43 -1.66
N THR A 44 13.53 8.21 -1.27
CA THR A 44 12.32 7.95 -0.46
C THR A 44 12.28 8.80 0.82
N ALA A 45 13.44 9.03 1.45
CA ALA A 45 13.59 9.84 2.65
C ALA A 45 13.06 11.28 2.53
N GLU A 46 13.10 11.89 1.34
CA GLU A 46 12.59 13.25 1.11
C GLU A 46 11.06 13.30 1.12
N LEU A 47 10.40 12.19 0.77
CA LEU A 47 8.96 12.08 0.64
C LEU A 47 8.31 11.65 1.97
N VAL A 48 8.90 10.69 2.70
CA VAL A 48 8.40 10.28 4.03
C VAL A 48 8.74 11.28 5.15
N ASN A 49 9.67 12.20 4.91
CA ASN A 49 9.95 13.34 5.81
C ASN A 49 9.48 14.69 5.23
N ASP A 50 8.49 14.66 4.33
CA ASP A 50 7.90 15.91 3.83
C ASP A 50 7.18 16.67 4.97
N PRO A 51 7.26 18.02 5.02
CA PRO A 51 6.53 18.81 6.01
C PRO A 51 5.01 18.63 5.99
N SER A 52 4.43 18.17 4.87
CA SER A 52 3.01 17.81 4.78
C SER A 52 2.63 16.51 5.50
N ARG A 53 3.59 15.64 5.87
CA ARG A 53 3.25 14.35 6.50
C ARG A 53 2.65 14.56 7.89
N THR A 54 1.44 14.03 8.11
CA THR A 54 0.75 14.09 9.40
C THR A 54 1.02 12.85 10.26
N THR A 55 0.92 11.67 9.66
CA THR A 55 1.12 10.38 10.34
C THR A 55 1.64 9.34 9.35
N GLY A 56 2.31 8.31 9.86
CA GLY A 56 2.70 7.12 9.11
C GLY A 56 2.37 5.87 9.92
N TRP A 57 1.92 4.83 9.24
CA TRP A 57 1.54 3.56 9.84
C TRP A 57 2.00 2.35 9.02
N ASN A 58 2.01 1.19 9.67
CA ASN A 58 2.21 -0.12 9.05
C ASN A 58 1.06 -1.03 9.49
N SER A 59 0.31 -1.59 8.53
CA SER A 59 -0.72 -2.59 8.81
C SER A 59 -0.05 -3.96 8.93
N TRP A 60 -0.26 -4.67 10.03
CA TRP A 60 0.34 -5.98 10.25
C TRP A 60 -0.71 -7.08 10.48
N PHE A 61 -0.32 -8.31 10.11
CA PHE A 61 -1.06 -9.52 10.44
C PHE A 61 -0.06 -10.63 10.76
N SER A 62 -0.37 -11.46 11.74
CA SER A 62 0.44 -12.59 12.18
C SER A 62 0.78 -13.51 11.02
N GLU A 63 2.02 -13.98 10.97
CA GLU A 63 2.56 -14.82 9.88
C GLU A 63 2.66 -14.13 8.49
N TRP A 64 2.24 -12.88 8.30
CA TRP A 64 2.51 -12.09 7.08
C TRP A 64 3.77 -11.21 7.23
N PRO A 65 4.41 -10.79 6.11
CA PRO A 65 5.64 -9.99 6.18
C PRO A 65 5.43 -8.60 6.78
N SER A 66 4.23 -8.02 6.65
CA SER A 66 3.88 -6.68 7.15
C SER A 66 4.83 -5.60 6.62
N ASP A 67 5.12 -5.63 5.31
CA ASP A 67 6.16 -4.84 4.66
C ASP A 67 5.71 -3.44 4.20
N VAL A 68 4.40 -3.22 4.03
CA VAL A 68 3.87 -1.98 3.45
C VAL A 68 3.77 -0.86 4.49
N HIS A 69 4.53 0.21 4.26
CA HIS A 69 4.55 1.42 5.07
C HIS A 69 3.74 2.50 4.34
N GLN A 70 2.82 3.15 5.04
CA GLN A 70 1.88 4.12 4.48
C GLN A 70 1.94 5.44 5.26
N TYR A 71 1.81 6.57 4.57
CA TYR A 71 2.03 7.90 5.11
C TYR A 71 0.98 8.89 4.59
N ALA A 72 0.23 9.54 5.49
CA ALA A 72 -0.78 10.53 5.13
C ALA A 72 -0.14 11.92 4.94
N MET A 73 -0.44 12.56 3.81
CA MET A 73 0.18 13.82 3.38
C MET A 73 -0.91 14.91 3.28
N GLU A 74 -0.81 15.94 4.13
CA GLU A 74 -1.74 17.06 4.17
C GLU A 74 -1.31 18.17 3.19
N ILE A 75 -1.91 18.18 1.99
CA ILE A 75 -1.77 19.30 1.05
C ILE A 75 -2.76 20.42 1.37
N GLN A 76 -2.39 21.67 1.08
CA GLN A 76 -3.31 22.82 1.08
C GLN A 76 -3.63 23.28 -0.35
N SER A 77 -2.81 22.89 -1.33
CA SER A 77 -2.84 23.37 -2.71
C SER A 77 -2.47 22.28 -3.71
N THR A 78 -2.75 22.51 -5.00
CA THR A 78 -2.25 21.66 -6.08
C THR A 78 -0.71 21.74 -6.22
N ASP A 79 -0.10 22.85 -5.80
CA ASP A 79 1.36 23.02 -5.83
C ASP A 79 2.07 22.12 -4.81
N ASP A 80 1.48 21.92 -3.62
CA ASP A 80 1.94 20.91 -2.66
C ASP A 80 1.95 19.50 -3.25
N LEU A 81 0.92 19.16 -4.02
CA LEU A 81 0.80 17.86 -4.66
C LEU A 81 1.80 17.71 -5.84
N ASN A 82 1.94 18.74 -6.67
CA ASN A 82 2.97 18.75 -7.73
C ASN A 82 4.39 18.60 -7.14
N ARG A 83 4.66 19.23 -5.98
CA ARG A 83 5.90 19.08 -5.21
C ARG A 83 6.09 17.66 -4.61
N LEU A 84 5.02 16.99 -4.20
CA LEU A 84 5.08 15.56 -3.80
C LEU A 84 5.32 14.64 -5.01
N ILE A 85 4.73 14.95 -6.17
CA ILE A 85 4.92 14.21 -7.43
C ILE A 85 6.36 14.38 -7.97
N GLU A 86 6.93 15.58 -7.86
CA GLU A 86 8.36 15.84 -8.16
C GLU A 86 9.26 14.97 -7.28
N LYS A 87 9.03 14.98 -5.95
CA LYS A 87 9.75 14.12 -5.01
C LYS A 87 9.61 12.63 -5.34
N LEU A 88 8.41 12.16 -5.67
CA LEU A 88 8.19 10.79 -6.16
C LEU A 88 9.03 10.50 -7.42
N SER A 89 9.08 11.43 -8.37
CA SER A 89 9.87 11.30 -9.60
C SER A 89 11.38 11.17 -9.33
N ASN A 90 11.86 11.82 -8.27
CA ASN A 90 13.25 11.76 -7.85
C ASN A 90 13.64 10.42 -7.19
N VAL A 91 12.68 9.61 -6.72
CA VAL A 91 12.96 8.31 -6.10
C VAL A 91 13.57 7.32 -7.12
N LYS A 92 14.73 6.75 -6.78
CA LYS A 92 15.55 5.87 -7.64
C LYS A 92 15.05 4.41 -7.62
N SER A 93 13.81 4.23 -8.04
CA SER A 93 13.17 2.94 -8.32
C SER A 93 13.06 2.70 -9.83
N GLU A 94 12.85 1.47 -10.28
CA GLU A 94 12.43 1.21 -11.67
C GLU A 94 10.97 1.66 -11.87
N ILE A 95 10.09 1.26 -10.95
CA ILE A 95 8.65 1.55 -10.95
C ILE A 95 8.34 2.69 -9.96
N ARG A 96 7.53 3.66 -10.37
CA ARG A 96 6.88 4.70 -9.55
C ARG A 96 5.44 4.82 -10.02
N GLU A 97 4.49 4.87 -9.11
CA GLU A 97 3.06 4.83 -9.45
C GLU A 97 2.27 5.98 -8.82
N ILE A 98 1.23 6.44 -9.52
CA ILE A 98 0.18 7.30 -8.97
C ILE A 98 -1.15 6.59 -9.17
N HIS A 99 -1.85 6.31 -8.07
CA HIS A 99 -3.19 5.76 -8.06
C HIS A 99 -4.18 6.90 -7.84
N LEU A 100 -5.11 7.07 -8.78
CA LEU A 100 -6.24 8.00 -8.64
C LEU A 100 -7.43 7.20 -8.07
N SER A 101 -7.76 7.43 -6.80
CA SER A 101 -8.95 6.84 -6.17
C SER A 101 -10.15 7.76 -6.44
N PRO A 102 -11.34 7.22 -6.77
CA PRO A 102 -12.55 8.03 -6.95
C PRO A 102 -13.11 8.55 -5.62
N HIS A 103 -12.69 8.00 -4.49
CA HIS A 103 -13.15 8.41 -3.16
C HIS A 103 -12.60 9.78 -2.73
N LYS A 104 -13.23 10.36 -1.71
CA LYS A 104 -12.91 11.69 -1.12
C LYS A 104 -11.71 11.69 -0.17
N GLU A 105 -11.49 10.55 0.47
CA GLU A 105 -10.55 10.34 1.57
C GLU A 105 -10.40 8.82 1.80
N PRO A 106 -9.32 8.36 2.46
CA PRO A 106 -9.14 6.96 2.82
C PRO A 106 -10.19 6.48 3.84
N GLN A 107 -10.70 5.26 3.62
CA GLN A 107 -11.66 4.60 4.51
C GLN A 107 -10.98 3.78 5.63
N GLY A 108 -9.66 3.54 5.55
CA GLY A 108 -8.93 2.74 6.52
C GLY A 108 -7.41 2.84 6.44
N LEU A 109 -6.75 2.32 7.47
CA LEU A 109 -5.28 2.26 7.65
C LEU A 109 -4.74 0.82 7.54
N GLY A 110 -5.54 -0.12 7.03
CA GLY A 110 -5.17 -1.54 7.03
C GLY A 110 -6.33 -2.48 6.78
N TRP A 111 -6.06 -3.77 7.00
CA TRP A 111 -7.03 -4.86 6.90
C TRP A 111 -8.10 -4.82 8.01
N VAL A 112 -7.78 -4.24 9.16
CA VAL A 112 -8.59 -4.29 10.40
C VAL A 112 -8.90 -2.91 11.00
N THR A 113 -8.30 -1.84 10.45
CA THR A 113 -8.37 -0.49 11.02
C THR A 113 -9.09 0.44 10.07
N GLN A 114 -10.34 0.80 10.40
CA GLN A 114 -11.09 1.83 9.69
C GLN A 114 -10.69 3.24 10.14
N LEU A 115 -10.84 4.22 9.25
CA LEU A 115 -10.75 5.64 9.59
C LEU A 115 -12.15 6.21 9.87
N PRO A 116 -12.27 7.24 10.72
CA PRO A 116 -13.47 8.04 10.76
C PRO A 116 -13.67 8.78 9.43
N ALA A 117 -14.92 8.92 9.00
CA ALA A 117 -15.28 9.83 7.92
C ALA A 117 -15.05 11.29 8.35
N GLY A 118 -14.72 12.16 7.39
CA GLY A 118 -14.28 13.53 7.63
C GLY A 118 -12.81 13.65 8.02
N ASN A 119 -11.99 12.62 7.80
CA ASN A 119 -10.54 12.66 8.06
C ASN A 119 -9.77 13.56 7.10
N GLN A 120 -10.36 13.91 5.94
CA GLN A 120 -9.87 14.86 4.94
C GLN A 120 -8.51 14.54 4.31
N ILE A 121 -7.93 13.35 4.54
CA ILE A 121 -6.60 12.99 4.01
C ILE A 121 -6.68 12.95 2.46
N PRO A 122 -5.98 13.86 1.75
CA PRO A 122 -6.12 14.01 0.30
C PRO A 122 -5.16 13.11 -0.48
N VAL A 123 -4.06 12.68 0.16
CA VAL A 123 -2.95 11.95 -0.46
C VAL A 123 -2.35 10.98 0.57
N ILE A 124 -2.05 9.76 0.13
CA ILE A 124 -1.23 8.78 0.88
C ILE A 124 -0.02 8.40 0.03
N PHE A 125 1.18 8.45 0.62
CA PHE A 125 2.34 7.77 0.06
C PHE A 125 2.46 6.36 0.64
N SER A 126 2.69 5.36 -0.21
CA SER A 126 2.87 3.95 0.15
C SER A 126 4.19 3.41 -0.40
N ILE A 127 4.86 2.54 0.36
CA ILE A 127 6.05 1.81 -0.08
C ILE A 127 6.20 0.48 0.68
N GLY A 128 6.59 -0.59 -0.03
CA GLY A 128 6.86 -1.91 0.54
C GLY A 128 8.33 -2.11 0.90
N ASN A 129 8.67 -3.26 1.48
CA ASN A 129 10.03 -3.62 1.85
C ASN A 129 10.40 -5.01 1.31
N GLN A 130 11.14 -5.06 0.20
CA GLN A 130 11.47 -6.32 -0.47
C GLN A 130 12.31 -7.24 0.42
N ASP A 131 13.29 -6.72 1.17
CA ASP A 131 14.13 -7.53 2.06
C ASP A 131 13.31 -8.20 3.17
N GLN A 132 12.25 -7.52 3.64
CA GLN A 132 11.32 -8.03 4.64
C GLN A 132 10.39 -9.11 4.06
N ILE A 133 9.93 -8.95 2.81
CA ILE A 133 9.24 -10.02 2.06
C ILE A 133 10.18 -11.21 1.85
N ASP A 134 11.40 -11.00 1.39
CA ASP A 134 12.38 -12.06 1.12
C ASP A 134 12.76 -12.83 2.37
N ALA A 135 12.97 -12.13 3.50
CA ALA A 135 13.22 -12.75 4.80
C ALA A 135 12.02 -13.57 5.29
N TRP A 136 10.79 -13.10 5.07
CA TRP A 136 9.56 -13.85 5.34
C TRP A 136 9.40 -15.07 4.41
N TYR A 137 9.66 -14.90 3.11
CA TYR A 137 9.48 -15.94 2.10
C TYR A 137 10.47 -17.11 2.28
N LYS A 138 11.67 -16.83 2.81
CA LYS A 138 12.65 -17.86 3.20
C LYS A 138 12.18 -18.76 4.37
N ARG A 139 11.21 -18.31 5.18
CA ARG A 139 10.66 -19.07 6.34
C ARG A 139 9.21 -19.56 6.16
N VAL A 140 8.47 -19.05 5.16
CA VAL A 140 7.05 -19.41 4.99
C VAL A 140 6.90 -20.85 4.49
N ARG A 141 5.99 -21.60 5.12
CA ARG A 141 5.61 -22.95 4.65
C ARG A 141 4.78 -22.82 3.37
N LYS A 142 4.85 -23.85 2.51
CA LYS A 142 4.09 -23.91 1.25
C LYS A 142 3.15 -25.13 1.24
N PRO A 143 1.86 -24.96 0.93
CA PRO A 143 1.15 -23.68 0.75
C PRO A 143 1.07 -22.88 2.07
N PHE A 144 0.82 -21.58 1.95
CA PHE A 144 0.57 -20.68 3.07
C PHE A 144 -0.92 -20.35 3.11
N GLY A 145 -1.66 -21.04 3.97
CA GLY A 145 -3.12 -21.07 3.90
C GLY A 145 -3.58 -21.58 2.53
N MET A 146 -4.36 -20.77 1.81
CA MET A 146 -4.84 -21.07 0.44
C MET A 146 -3.88 -20.58 -0.68
N LEU A 147 -2.76 -19.94 -0.33
CA LEU A 147 -1.84 -19.35 -1.31
C LEU A 147 -0.63 -20.26 -1.58
N GLU A 148 -0.40 -20.56 -2.85
CA GLU A 148 0.82 -21.26 -3.29
C GLU A 148 1.70 -20.33 -4.13
N PHE A 149 2.78 -19.86 -3.50
CA PHE A 149 3.76 -18.93 -4.05
C PHE A 149 4.79 -19.65 -4.94
N THR A 150 4.86 -19.27 -6.21
CA THR A 150 5.82 -19.81 -7.20
C THR A 150 7.17 -19.09 -7.12
N ALA A 151 7.18 -17.80 -6.79
CA ALA A 151 8.38 -17.00 -6.50
C ALA A 151 8.15 -16.14 -5.25
N ALA A 152 9.19 -15.42 -4.80
CA ALA A 152 9.02 -14.38 -3.78
C ALA A 152 8.05 -13.30 -4.30
N PRO A 153 7.09 -12.80 -3.51
CA PRO A 153 6.26 -11.67 -3.92
C PRO A 153 7.07 -10.40 -4.15
N VAL A 154 6.51 -9.45 -4.91
CA VAL A 154 7.15 -8.16 -5.20
C VAL A 154 6.55 -7.08 -4.29
N ALA A 155 7.42 -6.34 -3.60
CA ALA A 155 7.05 -5.22 -2.74
C ALA A 155 6.26 -4.12 -3.48
N VAL A 156 5.45 -3.37 -2.73
CA VAL A 156 4.81 -2.15 -3.24
C VAL A 156 5.90 -1.15 -3.67
N PRO A 157 5.91 -0.67 -4.92
CA PRO A 157 6.84 0.38 -5.34
C PRO A 157 6.52 1.70 -4.62
N PRO A 158 7.35 2.75 -4.77
CA PRO A 158 6.96 4.10 -4.37
C PRO A 158 5.67 4.53 -5.10
N THR A 159 4.57 4.65 -4.36
CA THR A 159 3.23 4.92 -4.90
C THR A 159 2.54 6.06 -4.16
N LEU A 160 2.01 7.06 -4.88
CA LEU A 160 1.11 8.07 -4.33
C LEU A 160 -0.34 7.74 -4.68
N THR A 161 -1.19 7.47 -3.69
CA THR A 161 -2.65 7.41 -3.84
C THR A 161 -3.23 8.80 -3.62
N ILE A 162 -3.98 9.31 -4.60
CA ILE A 162 -4.59 10.64 -4.61
C ILE A 162 -6.11 10.47 -4.62
N PHE A 163 -6.80 11.08 -3.66
CA PHE A 163 -8.26 10.96 -3.49
C PHE A 163 -8.98 12.04 -4.30
N ALA A 164 -9.41 11.70 -5.52
CA ALA A 164 -9.81 12.70 -6.51
C ALA A 164 -11.03 13.54 -6.09
N GLN A 165 -11.99 12.97 -5.38
CA GLN A 165 -13.19 13.67 -4.88
C GLN A 165 -12.86 14.65 -3.73
N ASN A 166 -11.62 14.67 -3.22
CA ASN A 166 -11.19 15.66 -2.24
C ASN A 166 -11.17 17.07 -2.87
N PRO A 167 -11.78 18.10 -2.24
CA PRO A 167 -11.92 19.43 -2.85
C PRO A 167 -10.59 20.19 -3.03
N ARG A 168 -9.46 19.67 -2.53
CA ARG A 168 -8.11 20.21 -2.77
C ARG A 168 -7.43 19.62 -4.03
N ILE A 169 -8.13 18.78 -4.82
CA ILE A 169 -7.58 18.02 -5.95
C ILE A 169 -8.15 18.48 -7.30
N GLU A 170 -7.35 19.27 -8.01
CA GLU A 170 -7.57 19.71 -9.39
C GLU A 170 -6.72 18.85 -10.34
N LEU A 171 -7.25 17.72 -10.82
CA LEU A 171 -6.51 16.75 -11.64
C LEU A 171 -5.89 17.38 -12.89
N GLU A 172 -6.62 18.30 -13.50
CA GLU A 172 -6.26 19.09 -14.67
C GLU A 172 -5.04 20.03 -14.46
N LYS A 173 -4.59 20.25 -13.21
CA LYS A 173 -3.38 21.02 -12.88
C LYS A 173 -2.19 20.15 -12.45
N LEU A 174 -2.29 18.83 -12.55
CA LEU A 174 -1.23 17.91 -12.11
C LEU A 174 -0.09 17.77 -13.12
N VAL A 175 1.11 18.16 -12.70
CA VAL A 175 2.36 18.06 -13.48
C VAL A 175 3.01 16.71 -13.21
N ILE A 176 2.52 15.65 -13.86
CA ILE A 176 3.03 14.28 -13.69
C ILE A 176 4.03 13.92 -14.81
N PRO A 177 5.33 13.70 -14.53
CA PRO A 177 6.30 13.21 -15.50
C PRO A 177 5.86 11.91 -16.20
N HIS A 178 6.22 11.71 -17.47
CA HIS A 178 5.85 10.49 -18.22
C HIS A 178 6.50 9.20 -17.66
N ALA A 179 7.58 9.32 -16.89
CA ALA A 179 8.27 8.20 -16.21
C ALA A 179 7.60 7.75 -14.90
N ILE A 180 6.36 8.20 -14.64
CA ILE A 180 5.48 7.73 -13.56
C ILE A 180 4.23 7.12 -14.19
N THR A 181 3.96 5.86 -13.83
CA THR A 181 2.73 5.13 -14.19
C THR A 181 1.55 5.78 -13.47
N VAL A 182 0.43 6.01 -14.17
CA VAL A 182 -0.78 6.58 -13.56
C VAL A 182 -1.97 5.70 -13.90
N THR A 183 -2.72 5.29 -12.89
CA THR A 183 -3.86 4.37 -12.97
C THR A 183 -5.03 4.89 -12.14
N SER A 184 -6.22 4.35 -12.38
CA SER A 184 -7.33 4.42 -11.41
C SER A 184 -7.15 3.27 -10.41
N GLY A 185 -7.29 3.53 -9.11
CA GLY A 185 -7.13 2.48 -8.10
C GLY A 185 -6.95 2.99 -6.67
N GLU A 186 -6.94 2.03 -5.74
CA GLU A 186 -6.91 2.29 -4.29
C GLU A 186 -5.50 2.25 -3.68
N ILE A 187 -5.43 2.48 -2.37
CA ILE A 187 -4.20 2.34 -1.58
C ILE A 187 -3.66 0.89 -1.71
N PRO A 188 -2.40 0.67 -2.08
CA PRO A 188 -1.81 -0.67 -2.07
C PRO A 188 -1.61 -1.17 -0.63
N MET A 189 -2.25 -2.29 -0.29
CA MET A 189 -2.28 -2.88 1.07
C MET A 189 -1.40 -4.13 1.24
N VAL A 190 -0.86 -4.65 0.12
CA VAL A 190 -0.12 -5.91 -0.03
C VAL A 190 0.82 -5.80 -1.23
N PHE A 191 1.57 -6.86 -1.53
CA PHE A 191 2.45 -7.02 -2.69
C PHE A 191 1.92 -6.42 -4.00
N HIS A 192 2.79 -5.72 -4.75
CA HIS A 192 2.53 -5.28 -6.14
C HIS A 192 2.32 -6.47 -7.08
N ARG A 193 2.98 -7.61 -6.82
CA ARG A 193 2.69 -8.91 -7.44
C ARG A 193 2.78 -10.01 -6.39
N SER A 194 1.76 -10.87 -6.33
CA SER A 194 1.75 -11.96 -5.34
C SER A 194 2.68 -13.11 -5.73
N ASN A 195 2.95 -13.29 -7.02
CA ASN A 195 3.66 -14.45 -7.57
C ASN A 195 3.07 -15.79 -7.08
N THR A 196 1.74 -15.91 -7.15
CA THR A 196 0.99 -17.13 -6.82
C THR A 196 0.48 -17.84 -8.06
N LYS A 197 0.24 -19.16 -7.96
CA LYS A 197 -0.38 -19.94 -9.07
C LYS A 197 -1.75 -19.37 -9.52
N GLN A 198 -2.51 -18.76 -8.60
CA GLN A 198 -3.81 -18.17 -8.92
C GLN A 198 -3.68 -16.90 -9.76
N GLU A 199 -2.68 -16.06 -9.49
CA GLU A 199 -2.37 -14.87 -10.31
C GLU A 199 -1.98 -15.28 -11.74
N SER A 200 -1.13 -16.29 -11.88
CA SER A 200 -0.74 -16.86 -13.18
C SER A 200 -1.87 -17.58 -13.94
N GLN A 201 -3.02 -17.84 -13.30
CA GLN A 201 -4.19 -18.45 -13.92
C GLN A 201 -5.26 -17.41 -14.28
N LYS A 202 -5.48 -16.40 -13.43
CA LYS A 202 -6.38 -15.26 -13.70
C LYS A 202 -5.93 -14.42 -14.89
N SER A 203 -4.63 -14.32 -15.15
CA SER A 203 -4.09 -13.67 -16.36
C SER A 203 -4.39 -14.43 -17.66
N VAL A 204 -4.88 -15.68 -17.59
CA VAL A 204 -5.14 -16.55 -18.74
C VAL A 204 -6.63 -16.84 -18.93
N LYS A 205 -7.46 -16.83 -17.87
CA LYS A 205 -8.90 -17.09 -17.95
C LYS A 205 -9.75 -16.28 -16.97
N THR A 206 -10.89 -15.82 -17.51
CA THR A 206 -12.09 -15.27 -16.83
C THR A 206 -12.00 -13.78 -16.41
N PRO A 207 -13.03 -12.95 -16.70
CA PRO A 207 -13.15 -11.59 -16.16
C PRO A 207 -13.13 -11.55 -14.62
N PRO A 208 -12.82 -10.40 -13.99
CA PRO A 208 -12.85 -10.29 -12.54
C PRO A 208 -14.25 -10.61 -12.00
N THR A 209 -14.33 -11.58 -11.09
CA THR A 209 -15.50 -11.77 -10.24
C THR A 209 -15.74 -10.47 -9.49
N GLN A 210 -16.80 -9.75 -9.86
CA GLN A 210 -17.17 -8.51 -9.19
C GLN A 210 -17.41 -8.82 -7.70
N PRO A 211 -16.84 -8.03 -6.77
CA PRO A 211 -17.42 -7.88 -5.45
C PRO A 211 -18.89 -7.47 -5.60
N LEU A 212 -19.69 -7.59 -4.53
CA LEU A 212 -20.99 -6.92 -4.47
C LEU A 212 -20.75 -5.40 -4.43
N LEU A 213 -20.58 -4.83 -5.62
CA LEU A 213 -20.48 -3.39 -5.85
C LEU A 213 -21.79 -2.77 -5.36
N GLN A 214 -21.71 -2.13 -4.20
CA GLN A 214 -22.66 -1.07 -3.88
C GLN A 214 -22.59 -0.05 -5.04
N PRO A 215 -23.73 0.38 -5.61
CA PRO A 215 -23.70 1.35 -6.69
C PRO A 215 -22.98 2.61 -6.20
N LEU A 216 -21.98 3.06 -6.96
CA LEU A 216 -21.20 4.26 -6.62
C LEU A 216 -22.14 5.43 -6.34
N SER A 217 -21.79 6.26 -5.36
CA SER A 217 -22.50 7.52 -5.18
C SER A 217 -22.35 8.39 -6.44
N PRO A 218 -23.30 9.31 -6.73
CA PRO A 218 -23.19 10.21 -7.88
C PRO A 218 -21.88 11.03 -7.88
N GLU A 219 -21.33 11.31 -6.71
CA GLU A 219 -20.04 12.01 -6.55
C GLU A 219 -18.84 11.12 -6.92
N GLU A 220 -18.83 9.85 -6.50
CA GLU A 220 -17.78 8.88 -6.86
C GLU A 220 -17.85 8.49 -8.34
N GLN A 221 -19.04 8.43 -8.94
CA GLN A 221 -19.19 8.26 -10.38
C GLN A 221 -18.62 9.47 -11.13
N ALA A 222 -18.96 10.71 -10.72
CA ALA A 222 -18.40 11.92 -11.32
C ALA A 222 -16.87 12.01 -11.14
N ALA A 223 -16.33 11.55 -10.01
CA ALA A 223 -14.89 11.43 -9.80
C ALA A 223 -14.26 10.38 -10.73
N THR A 224 -14.90 9.21 -10.88
CA THR A 224 -14.49 8.14 -11.80
C THR A 224 -14.45 8.62 -13.25
N ASP A 225 -15.47 9.36 -13.70
CA ASP A 225 -15.57 9.90 -15.05
C ASP A 225 -14.50 10.98 -15.32
N ARG A 226 -14.19 11.82 -14.32
CA ARG A 226 -13.10 12.81 -14.37
C ARG A 226 -11.72 12.12 -14.41
N ILE A 227 -11.51 11.06 -13.62
CA ILE A 227 -10.29 10.22 -13.67
C ILE A 227 -10.13 9.59 -15.05
N ALA A 228 -11.18 8.96 -15.59
CA ALA A 228 -11.16 8.34 -16.92
C ALA A 228 -10.84 9.36 -18.03
N THR A 229 -11.40 10.57 -17.92
CA THR A 229 -11.11 11.69 -18.83
C THR A 229 -9.64 12.12 -18.74
N PHE A 230 -9.11 12.32 -17.54
CA PHE A 230 -7.71 12.68 -17.30
C PHE A 230 -6.74 11.61 -17.83
N LEU A 231 -6.98 10.33 -17.55
CA LEU A 231 -6.16 9.23 -18.05
C LEU A 231 -6.17 9.14 -19.58
N LYS A 232 -7.33 9.35 -20.23
CA LYS A 232 -7.47 9.41 -21.68
C LYS A 232 -6.71 10.60 -22.29
N GLN A 233 -6.76 11.77 -21.67
CA GLN A 233 -6.00 12.95 -22.09
C GLN A 233 -4.48 12.70 -21.96
N ARG A 234 -4.02 12.16 -20.82
CA ARG A 234 -2.62 11.80 -20.57
C ARG A 234 -2.11 10.75 -21.57
N ALA A 235 -2.93 9.78 -21.96
CA ALA A 235 -2.56 8.81 -22.99
C ALA A 235 -2.40 9.45 -24.38
N ALA A 236 -3.23 10.44 -24.72
CA ALA A 236 -3.13 11.17 -25.99
C ALA A 236 -1.89 12.09 -26.04
N THR A 237 -1.58 12.81 -24.95
CA THR A 237 -0.37 13.65 -24.86
C THR A 237 0.92 12.85 -24.67
N GLY A 238 0.82 11.62 -24.14
CA GLY A 238 1.94 10.72 -23.84
C GLY A 238 2.56 10.00 -25.05
N THR A 239 2.30 10.43 -26.28
CA THR A 239 3.05 9.92 -27.44
C THR A 239 4.46 10.51 -27.40
N PRO A 240 5.53 9.70 -27.27
CA PRO A 240 6.89 10.24 -27.25
C PRO A 240 7.24 10.87 -28.60
N PRO A 241 8.10 11.91 -28.62
CA PRO A 241 8.73 12.33 -29.87
C PRO A 241 9.51 11.16 -30.49
N LYS A 242 9.46 11.06 -31.82
CA LYS A 242 10.22 10.07 -32.60
C LYS A 242 11.69 10.45 -32.73
#